data_AF-A0A1M7YMB2-F1
#
_entry.id   AF-A0A1M7YMB2-F1
#
_cell.length_a   1.000
_cell.length_b   1.000
_cell.length_c   1.000
_cell.angle_alpha   90.00
_cell.angle_beta   90.00
_cell.angle_gamma   90.00
#
_symmetry.space_group_name_H-M   'P 1'
#
loop_
_entity.id
_entity.type
_entity.pdbx_description
1 polymer ?
#
loop_
_entity_poly.entity_id
_entity_poly.type
_entity_poly.pdbx_seq_one_letter_code
_entity_poly.pdbx_strand_id
1 'polypeptide(L)'
;MWCNQIFSLIKDKEIQNIIVCDNYEVASQIARFQYGDDAIAIDTTQYPLGVGCKYIDGLFYEEDGVAIINRTLTADEEAAIAKKKVEALDAQINPQINFDTCTLDECKLWQISLSKKNLELYLAEHPITSKCHGGAEKQYTITKDKQTLLTQEIMVAQLAAQPEIEYRSSWNATGEECTYDWTITELQQLATEMAIVIKPLISKQQNMEISINSKQTKEDILTVDITF
;
A
#
# COMPACT_ATOMS: atom_id res chain seq x y z
N MET A 1 30.77 -3.84 -24.26
CA MET A 1 31.33 -2.80 -23.37
C MET A 1 31.91 -3.56 -22.19
N TRP A 2 33.23 -3.49 -21.97
CA TRP A 2 33.88 -4.17 -20.85
C TRP A 2 33.67 -3.28 -19.63
N CYS A 3 32.89 -3.75 -18.66
CA CYS A 3 32.60 -2.98 -17.45
C CYS A 3 33.73 -3.24 -16.46
N ASN A 4 34.43 -2.19 -16.04
CA ASN A 4 35.42 -2.28 -14.99
C ASN A 4 34.72 -2.70 -13.68
N GLN A 5 35.16 -3.80 -13.06
CA GLN A 5 34.65 -4.30 -11.79
C GLN A 5 35.61 -3.93 -10.66
N ILE A 6 35.07 -3.74 -9.46
CA ILE A 6 35.86 -3.45 -8.26
C ILE A 6 36.09 -4.77 -7.52
N PHE A 7 37.36 -5.10 -7.28
CA PHE A 7 37.77 -6.28 -6.55
C PHE A 7 38.49 -5.90 -5.26
N SER A 8 38.08 -6.48 -4.14
CA SER A 8 38.80 -6.38 -2.87
C SER A 8 39.80 -7.51 -2.75
N LEU A 9 41.05 -7.16 -2.44
CA LEU A 9 42.16 -8.08 -2.17
C LEU A 9 42.19 -8.39 -0.68
N ILE A 10 42.03 -9.66 -0.33
CA ILE A 10 41.84 -10.12 1.05
C ILE A 10 42.99 -11.04 1.43
N LYS A 11 43.56 -10.79 2.60
CA LYS A 11 44.54 -11.65 3.25
C LYS A 11 44.26 -11.71 4.75
N ASP A 12 44.38 -12.89 5.35
CA ASP A 12 44.17 -13.10 6.79
C ASP A 12 42.81 -12.55 7.30
N LYS A 13 41.76 -12.67 6.48
CA LYS A 13 40.39 -12.16 6.73
C LYS A 13 40.25 -10.63 6.76
N GLU A 14 41.24 -9.90 6.26
CA GLU A 14 41.23 -8.44 6.19
C GLU A 14 41.41 -7.96 4.74
N ILE A 15 40.68 -6.93 4.35
CA ILE A 15 40.80 -6.27 3.05
C ILE A 15 42.04 -5.39 3.07
N GLN A 16 43.08 -5.82 2.36
CA GLN A 16 44.36 -5.11 2.27
C GLN A 16 44.33 -4.01 1.22
N ASN A 17 43.56 -4.19 0.15
CA ASN A 17 43.46 -3.21 -0.93
C ASN A 17 42.20 -3.42 -1.76
N ILE A 18 41.80 -2.40 -2.49
CA ILE A 18 40.67 -2.43 -3.42
C ILE A 18 41.20 -1.98 -4.78
N ILE A 19 41.07 -2.85 -5.78
CA ILE A 19 41.56 -2.62 -7.15
C ILE A 19 40.40 -2.64 -8.12
N VAL A 20 40.56 -1.94 -9.24
CA VAL A 20 39.61 -1.99 -10.35
C VAL A 20 40.23 -2.82 -11.46
N CYS A 21 39.57 -3.89 -11.88
CA CYS A 21 40.05 -4.79 -12.93
C CYS A 21 38.92 -5.18 -13.89
N ASP A 22 39.31 -5.65 -15.06
CA ASP A 22 38.42 -6.10 -16.13
C ASP A 22 38.01 -7.57 -15.97
N ASN A 23 38.77 -8.38 -15.21
CA ASN A 23 38.44 -9.77 -14.95
C ASN A 23 38.97 -10.26 -13.58
N TYR A 24 38.35 -11.35 -13.09
CA TYR A 24 38.69 -11.98 -11.81
C TYR A 24 40.09 -12.63 -11.79
N GLU A 25 40.56 -13.16 -12.93
CA GLU A 25 41.84 -13.87 -13.01
C GLU A 25 43.02 -12.91 -12.79
N VAL A 26 42.98 -11.74 -13.43
CA VAL A 26 43.96 -10.66 -13.27
C VAL A 26 43.92 -10.13 -11.84
N ALA A 27 42.73 -9.92 -11.28
CA ALA A 27 42.60 -9.49 -9.89
C ALA A 27 43.20 -10.52 -8.91
N SER A 28 42.98 -11.81 -9.15
CA SER A 28 43.55 -12.90 -8.34
C SER A 28 45.08 -13.02 -8.49
N GLN A 29 45.60 -12.81 -9.70
CA GLN A 29 47.04 -12.79 -9.95
C GLN A 29 47.71 -11.61 -9.23
N ILE A 30 47.09 -10.43 -9.27
CA ILE A 30 47.57 -9.24 -8.55
C ILE A 30 47.53 -9.48 -7.03
N ALA A 31 46.46 -10.09 -6.52
CA ALA A 31 46.34 -10.47 -5.10
C ALA A 31 47.53 -11.32 -4.65
N ARG A 32 47.80 -12.40 -5.40
CA ARG A 32 48.87 -13.35 -5.07
C ARG A 32 50.25 -12.75 -5.25
N PHE A 33 50.45 -11.95 -6.29
CA PHE A 33 51.73 -11.28 -6.53
C PHE A 33 52.08 -10.29 -5.41
N GLN A 34 51.09 -9.56 -4.89
CA GLN A 34 51.33 -8.50 -3.92
C GLN A 34 51.29 -8.96 -2.46
N TYR A 35 50.44 -9.93 -2.13
CA TYR A 35 50.18 -10.33 -0.75
C TYR A 35 50.54 -11.80 -0.44
N GLY A 36 50.94 -12.59 -1.44
CA GLY A 36 51.36 -13.99 -1.30
C GLY A 36 50.31 -15.00 -1.77
N ASP A 37 50.70 -16.27 -1.90
CA ASP A 37 49.88 -17.33 -2.53
C ASP A 37 48.50 -17.55 -1.88
N ASP A 38 48.35 -17.22 -0.60
CA ASP A 38 47.11 -17.37 0.17
C ASP A 38 46.11 -16.20 -0.01
N ALA A 39 46.47 -15.17 -0.76
CA ALA A 39 45.60 -14.02 -1.00
C ALA A 39 44.48 -14.35 -2.01
N ILE A 40 43.28 -13.84 -1.71
CA ILE A 40 42.09 -14.00 -2.56
C ILE A 40 41.58 -12.64 -3.04
N ALA A 41 41.01 -12.60 -4.25
CA ALA A 41 40.29 -11.45 -4.77
C ALA A 41 38.79 -11.76 -4.78
N ILE A 42 37.94 -10.81 -4.39
CA ILE A 42 36.47 -10.97 -4.41
C ILE A 42 35.85 -9.75 -5.09
N ASP A 43 34.85 -9.96 -5.94
CA ASP A 43 34.08 -8.86 -6.55
C ASP A 43 33.24 -8.17 -5.46
N THR A 44 33.52 -6.88 -5.27
CA THR A 44 32.92 -6.03 -4.24
C THR A 44 32.29 -4.79 -4.84
N THR A 45 32.03 -4.78 -6.15
CA THR A 45 31.46 -3.65 -6.90
C THR A 45 30.17 -3.09 -6.29
N GLN A 46 29.40 -3.94 -5.59
CA GLN A 46 28.12 -3.58 -5.02
C GLN A 46 28.14 -3.50 -3.48
N TYR A 47 29.32 -3.42 -2.87
CA TYR A 47 29.49 -3.27 -1.44
C TYR A 47 30.24 -1.98 -1.13
N PRO A 48 29.75 -1.13 -0.21
CA PRO A 48 30.48 0.05 0.24
C PRO A 48 31.59 -0.39 1.22
N LEU A 49 32.74 -0.83 0.69
CA LEU A 49 33.87 -1.31 1.48
C LEU A 49 35.04 -0.32 1.49
N GLY A 50 35.75 -0.27 2.62
CA GLY A 50 37.04 0.41 2.77
C GLY A 50 38.19 -0.58 2.97
N VAL A 51 39.42 -0.11 2.78
CA VAL A 51 40.64 -0.84 3.19
C VAL A 51 40.63 -0.96 4.72
N GLY A 52 40.87 -2.17 5.26
CA GLY A 52 40.76 -2.45 6.71
C GLY A 52 39.47 -3.17 7.14
N CYS A 53 38.47 -3.26 6.25
CA CYS A 53 37.25 -4.06 6.51
C CYS A 53 37.56 -5.56 6.58
N LYS A 54 36.76 -6.32 7.34
CA LYS A 54 36.98 -7.77 7.56
C LYS A 54 36.07 -8.61 6.67
N TYR A 55 36.60 -9.73 6.20
CA TYR A 55 35.85 -10.73 5.44
C TYR A 55 35.87 -12.07 6.19
N ILE A 56 34.72 -12.45 6.75
CA ILE A 56 34.57 -13.66 7.56
C ILE A 56 33.40 -14.46 6.99
N ASP A 57 33.65 -15.71 6.62
CA ASP A 57 32.64 -16.70 6.22
C ASP A 57 31.64 -16.24 5.13
N GLY A 58 32.10 -15.45 4.15
CA GLY A 58 31.26 -15.00 3.04
C GLY A 58 30.56 -13.66 3.27
N LEU A 59 30.79 -13.01 4.40
CA LEU A 59 30.19 -11.72 4.77
C LEU A 59 31.27 -10.67 5.00
N PHE A 60 30.96 -9.43 4.59
CA PHE A 60 31.80 -8.27 4.83
C PHE A 60 31.39 -7.57 6.11
N TYR A 61 32.38 -7.20 6.93
CA TYR A 61 32.21 -6.47 8.18
C TYR A 61 33.01 -5.17 8.14
N GLU A 62 32.53 -4.12 8.80
CA GLU A 62 33.30 -2.90 9.05
C GLU A 62 34.55 -3.18 9.93
N GLU A 63 35.45 -2.20 10.07
CA GLU A 63 36.72 -2.30 10.83
C GLU A 63 36.51 -2.84 12.27
N ASP A 64 35.37 -2.52 12.88
CA ASP A 64 34.97 -2.98 14.23
C ASP A 64 34.62 -4.48 14.30
N GLY A 65 34.43 -5.16 13.16
CA GLY A 65 34.14 -6.59 13.08
C GLY A 65 32.74 -7.01 13.55
N VAL A 66 31.82 -6.05 13.76
CA VAL A 66 30.46 -6.30 14.27
C VAL A 66 29.37 -5.88 13.27
N ALA A 67 29.55 -4.79 12.53
CA ALA A 67 28.56 -4.30 11.57
C ALA A 67 28.69 -5.02 10.21
N ILE A 68 27.61 -5.67 9.76
CA ILE A 68 27.55 -6.37 8.47
C ILE A 68 27.31 -5.34 7.37
N ILE A 69 28.22 -5.30 6.39
CA ILE A 69 28.08 -4.47 5.19
C ILE A 69 27.25 -5.23 4.17
N ASN A 70 26.02 -4.77 3.98
CA ASN A 70 25.11 -5.34 2.98
C ASN A 70 25.40 -4.78 1.60
N ARG A 71 25.12 -5.61 0.59
CA ARG A 71 25.16 -5.22 -0.81
C ARG A 71 24.19 -4.05 -1.04
N THR A 72 24.66 -2.97 -1.64
CA THR A 72 23.79 -1.93 -2.18
C THR A 72 23.09 -2.49 -3.41
N LEU A 73 21.77 -2.58 -3.35
CA LEU A 73 20.96 -3.04 -4.48
C LEU A 73 21.07 -2.05 -5.62
N THR A 74 21.14 -2.55 -6.86
CA THR A 74 21.09 -1.68 -8.04
C THR A 74 19.69 -1.07 -8.19
N ALA A 75 19.57 0.10 -8.82
CA ALA A 75 18.28 0.77 -9.04
C ALA A 75 17.25 -0.13 -9.75
N ASP A 76 17.70 -1.04 -10.63
CA ASP A 76 16.85 -2.01 -11.32
C ASP A 76 16.36 -3.13 -10.39
N GLU A 77 17.19 -3.58 -9.44
CA GLU A 77 16.79 -4.55 -8.42
C GLU A 77 15.80 -3.94 -7.41
N GLU A 78 16.00 -2.68 -7.02
CA GLU A 78 15.03 -1.93 -6.22
C GLU A 78 13.69 -1.76 -6.94
N ALA A 79 13.72 -1.43 -8.24
CA ALA A 79 12.52 -1.34 -9.07
C ALA A 79 11.80 -2.69 -9.20
N ALA A 80 12.54 -3.80 -9.33
CA ALA A 80 11.95 -5.14 -9.37
C ALA A 80 11.32 -5.55 -8.03
N ILE A 81 11.96 -5.22 -6.91
CA ILE A 81 11.41 -5.48 -5.58
C ILE A 81 10.18 -4.59 -5.31
N ALA A 82 10.25 -3.32 -5.69
CA ALA A 82 9.12 -2.39 -5.59
C ALA A 82 7.95 -2.88 -6.44
N LYS A 83 8.21 -3.33 -7.68
CA LYS A 83 7.19 -3.92 -8.56
C LYS A 83 6.55 -5.17 -7.94
N LYS A 84 7.35 -6.10 -7.40
CA LYS A 84 6.81 -7.28 -6.69
C LYS A 84 5.99 -6.90 -5.46
N LYS A 85 6.39 -5.87 -4.70
CA LYS A 85 5.61 -5.37 -3.57
C LYS A 85 4.29 -4.75 -4.02
N VAL A 86 4.31 -3.97 -5.10
CA VAL A 86 3.09 -3.41 -5.72
C VAL A 86 2.17 -4.52 -6.19
N GLU A 87 2.68 -5.54 -6.90
CA GLU A 87 1.89 -6.69 -7.35
C GLU A 87 1.30 -7.49 -6.17
N ALA A 88 2.06 -7.66 -5.08
CA ALA A 88 1.58 -8.33 -3.87
C ALA A 88 0.52 -7.51 -3.11
N LEU A 89 0.63 -6.18 -3.12
CA LEU A 89 -0.38 -5.27 -2.56
C LEU A 89 -1.63 -5.23 -3.44
N ASP A 90 -1.48 -5.18 -4.76
CA ASP A 90 -2.59 -5.21 -5.72
C ASP A 90 -3.38 -6.51 -5.60
N ALA A 91 -2.71 -7.65 -5.40
CA ALA A 91 -3.38 -8.94 -5.17
C ALA A 91 -4.20 -8.99 -3.86
N GLN A 92 -3.83 -8.19 -2.85
CA GLN A 92 -4.60 -8.05 -1.61
C GLN A 92 -5.79 -7.09 -1.77
N ILE A 93 -5.68 -6.09 -2.65
CA ILE A 93 -6.66 -5.02 -2.84
C ILE A 93 -7.68 -5.35 -3.95
N ASN A 94 -7.32 -6.20 -4.89
CA ASN A 94 -8.15 -6.66 -6.00
C ASN A 94 -7.91 -8.16 -6.23
N PRO A 95 -8.72 -9.06 -5.64
CA PRO A 95 -8.59 -10.48 -5.91
C PRO A 95 -8.83 -10.71 -7.41
N GLN A 96 -7.78 -11.07 -8.15
CA GLN A 96 -7.89 -11.50 -9.53
C GLN A 96 -8.42 -12.93 -9.51
N ILE A 97 -9.69 -13.13 -9.87
CA ILE A 97 -10.25 -14.48 -10.00
C ILE A 97 -9.88 -15.04 -11.36
N ASN A 98 -9.38 -16.27 -11.40
CA ASN A 98 -9.24 -16.99 -12.65
C ASN A 98 -10.60 -17.61 -13.01
N PHE A 99 -11.27 -17.04 -14.01
CA PHE A 99 -12.58 -17.50 -14.47
C PHE A 99 -12.56 -18.93 -15.04
N ASP A 100 -11.41 -19.39 -15.54
CA ASP A 100 -11.27 -20.73 -16.11
C ASP A 100 -11.25 -21.80 -15.01
N THR A 101 -10.65 -21.49 -13.85
CA THR A 101 -10.42 -22.48 -12.78
C THR A 101 -11.33 -22.32 -11.57
N CYS A 102 -11.97 -21.16 -11.37
CA CYS A 102 -12.84 -20.95 -10.21
C CYS A 102 -14.13 -21.78 -10.26
N THR A 103 -14.77 -21.97 -9.13
CA THR A 103 -16.13 -22.53 -9.04
C THR A 103 -17.18 -21.47 -9.39
N LEU A 104 -18.42 -21.91 -9.64
CA LEU A 104 -19.54 -20.99 -9.87
C LEU A 104 -19.77 -20.07 -8.64
N ASP A 105 -19.66 -20.63 -7.44
CA ASP A 105 -19.87 -19.89 -6.19
C ASP A 105 -18.75 -18.87 -5.94
N GLU A 106 -17.50 -19.21 -6.22
CA GLU A 106 -16.38 -18.26 -6.17
C GLU A 106 -16.57 -17.11 -7.18
N CYS A 107 -17.06 -17.42 -8.39
CA CYS A 107 -17.39 -16.39 -9.39
C CYS A 107 -18.50 -15.44 -8.90
N LYS A 108 -19.54 -15.97 -8.23
CA LYS A 108 -20.61 -15.16 -7.62
C LYS A 108 -20.06 -14.25 -6.52
N LEU A 109 -19.29 -14.82 -5.58
CA LEU A 109 -18.69 -14.07 -4.48
C LEU A 109 -17.77 -12.96 -4.99
N TRP A 110 -17.01 -13.24 -6.04
CA TRP A 110 -16.14 -12.26 -6.67
C TRP A 110 -16.94 -11.12 -7.32
N GLN A 111 -17.95 -11.42 -8.15
CA GLN A 111 -18.77 -10.40 -8.81
C GLN A 111 -19.52 -9.52 -7.79
N ILE A 112 -20.01 -10.14 -6.70
CA ILE A 112 -20.64 -9.40 -5.58
C ILE A 112 -19.62 -8.49 -4.90
N SER A 113 -18.42 -8.99 -4.62
CA SER A 113 -17.33 -8.18 -4.05
C SER A 113 -16.99 -6.98 -4.93
N LEU A 114 -16.88 -7.20 -6.25
CA LEU A 114 -16.62 -6.14 -7.22
C LEU A 114 -17.76 -5.10 -7.25
N SER A 115 -19.02 -5.53 -7.20
CA SER A 115 -20.16 -4.61 -7.12
C SER A 115 -20.10 -3.71 -5.86
N LYS A 116 -19.65 -4.24 -4.72
CA LYS A 116 -19.47 -3.46 -3.48
C LYS A 116 -18.35 -2.44 -3.63
N LYS A 117 -17.24 -2.85 -4.23
CA LYS A 117 -16.11 -1.96 -4.50
C LYS A 117 -16.50 -0.82 -5.45
N ASN A 118 -17.28 -1.11 -6.49
CA ASN A 118 -17.80 -0.08 -7.41
C ASN A 118 -18.70 0.93 -6.68
N LEU A 119 -19.56 0.46 -5.77
CA LEU A 119 -20.36 1.36 -4.93
C LEU A 119 -19.48 2.23 -4.02
N GLU A 120 -18.45 1.66 -3.40
CA GLU A 120 -17.52 2.43 -2.54
C GLU A 120 -16.78 3.52 -3.33
N LEU A 121 -16.29 3.20 -4.54
CA LEU A 121 -15.67 4.17 -5.44
C LEU A 121 -16.66 5.27 -5.85
N TYR A 122 -17.87 4.88 -6.25
CA TYR A 122 -18.92 5.81 -6.63
C TYR A 122 -19.23 6.82 -5.51
N LEU A 123 -19.39 6.34 -4.26
CA LEU A 123 -19.66 7.19 -3.10
C LEU A 123 -18.49 8.13 -2.74
N ALA A 124 -17.25 7.75 -3.06
CA ALA A 124 -16.09 8.60 -2.88
C ALA A 124 -16.04 9.74 -3.92
N GLU A 125 -16.40 9.44 -5.17
CA GLU A 125 -16.37 10.38 -6.30
C GLU A 125 -17.59 11.30 -6.38
N HIS A 126 -18.69 10.96 -5.70
CA HIS A 126 -19.94 11.72 -5.73
C HIS A 126 -20.32 12.26 -4.34
N PRO A 127 -19.62 13.31 -3.84
CA PRO A 127 -20.04 14.05 -2.65
C PRO A 127 -21.46 14.61 -2.78
N ILE A 128 -22.13 14.81 -1.65
CA ILE A 128 -23.42 15.51 -1.61
C ILE A 128 -23.22 16.99 -1.31
N THR A 129 -24.10 17.81 -1.85
CA THR A 129 -24.18 19.23 -1.54
C THR A 129 -25.19 19.46 -0.44
N SER A 130 -24.80 20.14 0.63
CA SER A 130 -25.67 20.44 1.77
C SER A 130 -25.46 21.87 2.28
N LYS A 131 -26.54 22.42 2.85
CA LYS A 131 -26.56 23.70 3.58
C LYS A 131 -26.73 23.52 5.08
N CYS A 132 -26.52 22.30 5.58
CA CYS A 132 -26.77 21.94 6.97
C CYS A 132 -26.01 22.85 7.95
N HIS A 133 -24.78 23.23 7.64
CA HIS A 133 -23.94 24.00 8.56
C HIS A 133 -23.88 25.48 8.20
N GLY A 134 -24.38 26.35 9.09
CA GLY A 134 -24.35 27.80 8.94
C GLY A 134 -25.08 28.36 7.69
N GLY A 135 -25.89 27.54 7.01
CA GLY A 135 -26.59 27.91 5.78
C GLY A 135 -25.69 28.02 4.54
N ALA A 136 -24.40 27.72 4.66
CA ALA A 136 -23.44 27.75 3.55
C ALA A 136 -23.52 26.45 2.75
N GLU A 137 -23.59 26.56 1.43
CA GLU A 137 -23.60 25.40 0.54
C GLU A 137 -22.19 24.81 0.44
N LYS A 138 -22.00 23.58 0.94
CA LYS A 138 -20.73 22.86 0.93
C LYS A 138 -20.89 21.43 0.44
N GLN A 139 -19.78 20.83 0.01
CA GLN A 139 -19.72 19.42 -0.41
C GLN A 139 -19.27 18.53 0.76
N TYR A 140 -19.90 17.37 0.89
CA TYR A 140 -19.58 16.39 1.92
C TYR A 140 -19.41 15.01 1.31
N THR A 141 -18.25 14.41 1.53
CA THR A 141 -17.93 13.05 1.07
C THR A 141 -18.80 12.03 1.81
N ILE A 142 -19.38 11.09 1.07
CA ILE A 142 -20.37 10.13 1.58
C ILE A 142 -19.85 8.69 1.67
N THR A 143 -18.54 8.52 1.80
CA THR A 143 -17.91 7.21 1.99
C THR A 143 -18.44 6.49 3.23
N LYS A 144 -18.31 5.16 3.25
CA LYS A 144 -18.73 4.32 4.37
C LYS A 144 -18.10 4.75 5.70
N ASP A 145 -16.84 5.15 5.68
CA ASP A 145 -16.13 5.65 6.86
C ASP A 145 -16.74 6.96 7.35
N LYS A 146 -17.06 7.89 6.44
CA LYS A 146 -17.74 9.15 6.79
C LYS A 146 -19.12 8.90 7.39
N GLN A 147 -19.89 7.93 6.88
CA GLN A 147 -21.18 7.57 7.47
C GLN A 147 -21.04 7.00 8.89
N THR A 148 -20.01 6.17 9.10
CA THR A 148 -19.73 5.56 10.40
C THR A 148 -19.29 6.60 11.42
N LEU A 149 -18.35 7.47 11.04
CA LEU A 149 -17.88 8.58 11.86
C LEU A 149 -19.02 9.54 12.21
N LEU A 150 -19.91 9.86 11.25
CA LEU A 150 -21.04 10.77 11.49
C LEU A 150 -22.01 10.18 12.51
N THR A 151 -22.28 8.89 12.39
CA THR A 151 -23.16 8.17 13.33
C THR A 151 -22.56 8.13 14.73
N GLN A 152 -21.26 7.86 14.84
CA GLN A 152 -20.52 7.87 16.11
C GLN A 152 -20.55 9.27 16.74
N GLU A 153 -20.28 10.31 15.96
CA GLU A 153 -20.28 11.69 16.41
C GLU A 153 -21.66 12.12 16.94
N ILE A 154 -22.73 11.80 16.21
CA ILE A 154 -24.12 12.05 16.66
C ILE A 154 -24.40 11.33 17.99
N MET A 155 -23.95 10.09 18.14
CA MET A 155 -24.15 9.31 19.37
C MET A 155 -23.40 9.93 20.56
N VAL A 156 -22.13 10.32 20.37
CA VAL A 156 -21.33 10.98 21.41
C VAL A 156 -21.97 12.30 21.82
N ALA A 157 -22.39 13.12 20.83
CA ALA A 157 -23.03 14.39 21.09
C ALA A 157 -24.35 14.25 21.87
N GLN A 158 -25.14 13.21 21.58
CA GLN A 158 -26.36 12.89 22.33
C GLN A 158 -26.06 12.46 23.78
N LEU A 159 -25.02 11.65 24.00
CA LEU A 159 -24.62 11.23 25.35
C LEU A 159 -24.05 12.40 26.17
N ALA A 160 -23.34 13.31 25.52
CA ALA A 160 -22.75 14.47 26.16
C ALA A 160 -23.73 15.61 26.43
N ALA A 161 -25.00 15.50 26.01
CA ALA A 161 -26.07 16.44 26.35
C ALA A 161 -26.46 16.41 27.86
N GLN A 162 -25.74 15.65 28.69
CA GLN A 162 -25.87 15.66 30.14
C GLN A 162 -25.28 16.95 30.74
N PRO A 163 -25.86 17.50 31.83
CA PRO A 163 -25.50 18.83 32.35
C PRO A 163 -24.03 19.04 32.76
N GLU A 164 -23.27 17.96 32.93
CA GLU A 164 -21.90 17.99 33.49
C GLU A 164 -20.79 17.81 32.44
N ILE A 165 -21.12 17.66 31.15
CA ILE A 165 -20.13 17.42 30.09
C ILE A 165 -20.16 18.57 29.08
N GLU A 166 -19.12 19.42 29.07
CA GLU A 166 -18.92 20.39 27.99
C GLU A 166 -18.30 19.67 26.78
N TYR A 167 -19.15 19.18 25.87
CA TYR A 167 -18.73 18.57 24.60
C TYR A 167 -19.10 19.46 23.42
N ARG A 168 -18.20 19.57 22.44
CA ARG A 168 -18.42 20.31 21.20
C ARG A 168 -18.23 19.37 20.03
N SER A 169 -19.30 19.19 19.26
CA SER A 169 -19.24 18.38 18.05
C SER A 169 -18.37 19.02 16.99
N SER A 170 -17.75 18.16 16.19
CA SER A 170 -16.94 18.61 15.07
C SER A 170 -17.17 17.79 13.82
N TRP A 171 -17.11 18.47 12.67
CA TRP A 171 -17.22 17.84 11.37
C TRP A 171 -16.49 18.65 10.31
N ASN A 172 -16.26 18.04 9.14
CA ASN A 172 -15.53 18.66 8.05
C ASN A 172 -16.23 18.47 6.70
N ALA A 173 -16.18 19.52 5.87
CA ALA A 173 -16.53 19.45 4.46
C ALA A 173 -15.39 18.81 3.65
N THR A 174 -15.68 18.38 2.42
CA THR A 174 -14.69 17.76 1.53
C THR A 174 -13.53 18.73 1.25
N GLY A 175 -12.32 18.36 1.66
CA GLY A 175 -11.11 19.17 1.45
C GLY A 175 -10.89 20.28 2.47
N GLU A 176 -11.75 20.39 3.49
CA GLU A 176 -11.63 21.40 4.55
C GLU A 176 -11.24 20.77 5.90
N GLU A 177 -10.68 21.61 6.77
CA GLU A 177 -10.37 21.27 8.17
C GLU A 177 -11.65 21.06 9.00
N CYS A 178 -11.52 20.31 10.11
CA CYS A 178 -12.63 20.12 11.04
C CYS A 178 -12.97 21.41 11.78
N THR A 179 -14.25 21.75 11.83
CA THR A 179 -14.77 22.86 12.66
C THR A 179 -15.52 22.31 13.87
N TYR A 180 -15.48 23.01 15.01
CA TYR A 180 -15.98 22.55 16.32
C TYR A 180 -17.27 23.25 16.78
N ASP A 181 -17.97 23.87 15.83
CA ASP A 181 -19.18 24.67 16.03
C ASP A 181 -20.45 23.97 15.54
N TRP A 182 -20.40 22.64 15.37
CA TRP A 182 -21.52 21.85 14.90
C TRP A 182 -22.52 21.56 16.00
N THR A 183 -23.80 21.67 15.66
CA THR A 183 -24.90 21.25 16.52
C THR A 183 -25.38 19.83 16.16
N ILE A 184 -26.00 19.15 17.13
CA ILE A 184 -26.59 17.82 16.91
C ILE A 184 -27.60 17.84 15.76
N THR A 185 -28.39 18.90 15.65
CA THR A 185 -29.40 19.04 14.59
C THR A 185 -28.79 19.15 13.20
N GLU A 186 -27.68 19.88 13.04
CA GLU A 186 -26.98 19.99 11.76
C GLU A 186 -26.35 18.64 11.34
N LEU A 187 -25.76 17.91 12.29
CA LEU A 187 -25.24 16.56 12.05
C LEU A 187 -26.35 15.58 11.65
N GLN A 188 -27.50 15.63 12.33
CA GLN A 188 -28.67 14.81 12.00
C GLN A 188 -29.26 15.15 10.63
N GLN A 189 -29.28 16.44 10.26
CA GLN A 189 -29.67 16.88 8.93
C GLN A 189 -28.73 16.30 7.87
N LEU A 190 -27.41 16.44 8.06
CA LEU A 190 -26.42 15.88 7.14
C LEU A 190 -26.57 14.35 7.00
N ALA A 191 -26.72 13.64 8.11
CA ALA A 191 -26.92 12.18 8.11
C ALA A 191 -28.19 11.77 7.34
N THR A 192 -29.26 12.55 7.46
CA THR A 192 -30.51 12.30 6.75
C THR A 192 -30.35 12.53 5.25
N GLU A 193 -29.73 13.63 4.85
CA GLU A 193 -29.47 13.95 3.44
C GLU A 193 -28.55 12.91 2.78
N MET A 194 -27.49 12.49 3.48
CA MET A 194 -26.66 11.36 3.06
C MET A 194 -27.51 10.09 2.86
N ALA A 195 -28.35 9.75 3.84
CA ALA A 195 -29.18 8.55 3.78
C ALA A 195 -30.17 8.57 2.61
N ILE A 196 -30.71 9.74 2.22
CA ILE A 196 -31.61 9.87 1.06
C ILE A 196 -30.88 9.48 -0.23
N VAL A 197 -29.62 9.88 -0.39
CA VAL A 197 -28.80 9.57 -1.58
C VAL A 197 -28.30 8.13 -1.55
N ILE A 198 -27.86 7.64 -0.38
CA ILE A 198 -27.19 6.34 -0.26
C ILE A 198 -28.17 5.17 -0.30
N LYS A 199 -29.35 5.29 0.34
CA LYS A 199 -30.35 4.20 0.41
C LYS A 199 -30.73 3.60 -0.96
N PRO A 200 -31.05 4.39 -2.01
CA PRO A 200 -31.35 3.83 -3.32
C PRO A 200 -30.13 3.13 -3.95
N LEU A 201 -28.90 3.61 -3.70
CA LEU A 201 -27.68 2.98 -4.19
C LEU A 201 -27.42 1.62 -3.52
N ILE A 202 -27.63 1.53 -2.20
CA ILE A 202 -27.56 0.25 -1.48
C ILE A 202 -28.64 -0.71 -2.02
N SER A 203 -29.85 -0.24 -2.28
CA SER A 203 -30.90 -1.08 -2.86
C SER A 203 -30.55 -1.55 -4.28
N LYS A 204 -29.97 -0.67 -5.13
CA LYS A 204 -29.43 -1.03 -6.44
C LYS A 204 -28.36 -2.13 -6.32
N GLN A 205 -27.44 -2.00 -5.35
CA GLN A 205 -26.40 -3.00 -5.07
C GLN A 205 -26.99 -4.35 -4.62
N GLN A 206 -27.98 -4.35 -3.73
CA GLN A 206 -28.67 -5.57 -3.29
C GLN A 206 -29.39 -6.27 -4.45
N ASN A 207 -30.00 -5.51 -5.37
CA ASN A 207 -30.62 -6.08 -6.56
C ASN A 207 -29.58 -6.74 -7.49
N MET A 208 -28.38 -6.17 -7.60
CA MET A 208 -27.27 -6.81 -8.32
C MET A 208 -26.88 -8.14 -7.66
N GLU A 209 -26.76 -8.19 -6.33
CA GLU A 209 -26.44 -9.44 -5.61
C GLU A 209 -27.48 -10.53 -5.86
N ILE A 210 -28.77 -10.17 -5.81
CA ILE A 210 -29.87 -11.09 -6.09
C ILE A 210 -29.78 -11.62 -7.53
N SER A 211 -29.54 -10.71 -8.49
CA SER A 211 -29.37 -11.07 -9.90
C SER A 211 -28.20 -12.05 -10.10
N ILE A 212 -27.02 -11.74 -9.54
CA ILE A 212 -25.83 -12.59 -9.60
C ILE A 212 -26.11 -13.97 -8.99
N ASN A 213 -26.72 -14.01 -7.81
CA ASN A 213 -27.00 -15.27 -7.12
C ASN A 213 -27.97 -16.18 -7.88
N SER A 214 -28.91 -15.59 -8.64
CA SER A 214 -29.87 -16.33 -9.45
C SER A 214 -29.25 -17.04 -10.67
N LYS A 215 -28.08 -16.59 -11.14
CA LYS A 215 -27.42 -17.14 -12.35
C LYS A 215 -26.84 -18.53 -12.10
N GLN A 216 -26.83 -19.34 -13.17
CA GLN A 216 -26.38 -20.73 -13.15
C GLN A 216 -25.07 -20.95 -13.93
N THR A 217 -24.62 -19.96 -14.70
CA THR A 217 -23.38 -20.03 -15.48
C THR A 217 -22.48 -18.85 -15.15
N LYS A 218 -21.16 -19.02 -15.34
CA LYS A 218 -20.17 -17.94 -15.13
C LYS A 218 -20.35 -16.81 -16.13
N GLU A 219 -20.65 -17.15 -17.39
CA GLU A 219 -20.89 -16.16 -18.45
C GLU A 219 -22.08 -15.26 -18.08
N ASP A 220 -23.18 -15.83 -17.62
CA ASP A 220 -24.35 -15.05 -17.21
C ASP A 220 -24.07 -14.15 -15.99
N ILE A 221 -23.21 -14.57 -15.07
CA ILE A 221 -22.79 -13.75 -13.92
C ILE A 221 -22.04 -12.50 -14.40
N LEU A 222 -21.13 -12.67 -15.36
CA LEU A 222 -20.32 -11.58 -15.90
C LEU A 222 -21.11 -10.58 -16.74
N THR A 223 -22.27 -10.97 -17.27
CA THR A 223 -23.17 -10.05 -17.98
C THR A 223 -23.98 -9.13 -17.06
N VAL A 224 -23.99 -9.38 -15.74
CA VAL A 224 -24.71 -8.52 -14.80
C VAL A 224 -24.02 -7.17 -14.72
N ASP A 225 -24.76 -6.10 -15.05
CA ASP A 225 -24.30 -4.73 -14.91
C ASP A 225 -24.13 -4.38 -13.42
N ILE A 226 -22.89 -4.10 -13.03
CA ILE A 226 -22.47 -3.74 -11.68
C ILE A 226 -21.98 -2.28 -11.59
N THR A 227 -22.41 -1.43 -12.52
CA THR A 227 -22.09 0.00 -12.53
C THR A 227 -23.08 0.83 -11.71
N PHE A 228 -22.59 1.92 -11.11
CA PHE A 228 -23.38 2.81 -10.25
C PHE A 228 -23.74 4.11 -10.93
#